data_AF-X1D347-F1
#
_entry.id   AF-X1D347-F1
#
_cell.length_a   1.000
_cell.length_b   1.000
_cell.length_c   1.000
_cell.angle_alpha   90.00
_cell.angle_beta   90.00
_cell.angle_gamma   90.00
#
_symmetry.space_group_name_H-M   'P 1'
#
loop_
_entity.id
_entity.type
_entity.pdbx_description
1 polymer ?
#
loop_
_entity_poly.entity_id
_entity_poly.type
_entity_poly.pdbx_seq_one_letter_code
_entity_poly.pdbx_strand_id
1 'polypeptide(L)'
;MKYNFDEVIDRTDYHSRKWDELETTFGAKDVLPMWIADMEFRSPKPVIEAIKKAAEHGIYGYTSRPDSYYKAIIDWMERRHNWKVKKDWIAYSLGVVSALSLIIRAFCQPGDKVVVQPPVYYPFFRLIE
;
A
#
# COMPACT_ATOMS: atom_id res chain seq x y z
N MET A 1 21.78 10.98 -2.63
CA MET A 1 21.40 10.27 -3.88
C MET A 1 20.57 11.23 -4.71
N LYS A 2 20.82 11.34 -6.02
CA LYS A 2 19.99 12.15 -6.92
C LYS A 2 18.99 11.21 -7.61
N TYR A 3 17.70 11.48 -7.48
CA TYR A 3 16.63 10.79 -8.20
C TYR A 3 16.22 11.64 -9.39
N ASN A 4 15.89 11.02 -10.52
CA ASN A 4 15.34 11.72 -11.68
C ASN A 4 13.82 11.55 -11.70
N PHE A 5 13.08 12.53 -11.20
CA PHE A 5 11.61 12.53 -11.25
C PHE A 5 11.06 13.14 -12.55
N ASP A 6 11.94 13.69 -13.40
CA ASP A 6 11.58 14.22 -14.72
C ASP A 6 11.61 13.12 -15.81
N GLU A 7 12.13 11.93 -15.49
CA GLU A 7 12.08 10.77 -16.39
C GLU A 7 10.62 10.35 -16.62
N VAL A 8 10.14 10.49 -17.85
CA VAL A 8 8.85 9.93 -18.27
C VAL A 8 9.01 8.43 -18.46
N ILE A 9 8.22 7.65 -17.75
CA ILE A 9 8.25 6.20 -17.78
C ILE A 9 6.93 5.73 -18.34
N ASP A 10 6.99 5.02 -19.45
CA ASP A 10 5.82 4.35 -19.99
C ASP A 10 5.41 3.19 -19.08
N ARG A 11 4.13 3.18 -18.71
CA ARG A 11 3.51 2.14 -17.88
C ARG A 11 2.48 1.32 -18.64
N THR A 12 2.23 1.60 -19.92
CA THR A 12 1.43 0.71 -20.77
C THR A 12 2.15 -0.64 -20.88
N ASP A 13 1.40 -1.74 -21.01
CA ASP A 13 1.89 -3.13 -21.04
C ASP A 13 2.43 -3.69 -19.72
N TYR A 14 2.34 -2.94 -18.62
CA TYR A 14 2.71 -3.41 -17.26
C TYR A 14 1.51 -3.74 -16.37
N HIS A 15 0.32 -3.94 -16.96
CA HIS A 15 -0.94 -4.21 -16.23
C HIS A 15 -1.22 -3.16 -15.14
N SER A 16 -0.96 -1.89 -15.45
CA SER A 16 -1.23 -0.78 -14.56
C SER A 16 -2.71 -0.48 -14.56
N ARG A 17 -3.40 -0.73 -13.45
CA ARG A 17 -4.80 -0.32 -13.28
C ARG A 17 -5.04 1.16 -13.65
N LYS A 18 -4.09 2.03 -13.34
CA LYS A 18 -4.19 3.46 -13.63
C LYS A 18 -4.32 3.77 -15.13
N TRP A 19 -3.57 3.04 -15.96
CA TRP A 19 -3.46 3.24 -17.41
C TRP A 19 -4.33 2.26 -18.21
N ASP A 20 -4.38 1.00 -17.82
CA ASP A 20 -4.96 -0.10 -18.59
C ASP A 20 -6.47 -0.32 -18.28
N GLU A 21 -7.00 0.25 -17.19
CA GLU A 21 -8.44 0.18 -16.86
C GLU A 21 -9.20 1.48 -17.18
N LEU A 22 -8.67 2.32 -18.08
CA LEU A 22 -9.31 3.60 -18.44
C LEU A 22 -10.68 3.41 -19.10
N GLU A 23 -10.81 2.49 -20.06
CA GLU A 23 -12.09 2.22 -20.73
C GLU A 23 -13.13 1.66 -19.76
N THR A 24 -12.74 0.71 -18.91
CA THR A 24 -13.66 0.07 -17.95
C THR A 24 -14.07 1.01 -16.83
N THR A 25 -13.20 1.95 -16.43
CA THR A 25 -13.46 2.90 -15.35
C THR A 25 -14.15 4.18 -15.83
N PHE A 26 -13.78 4.70 -17.00
CA PHE A 26 -14.21 6.01 -17.49
C PHE A 26 -14.92 5.99 -18.84
N GLY A 27 -15.01 4.83 -19.52
CA GLY A 27 -15.60 4.74 -20.86
C GLY A 27 -14.78 5.41 -21.96
N ALA A 28 -13.51 5.77 -21.68
CA ALA A 28 -12.63 6.46 -22.60
C ALA A 28 -11.22 5.86 -22.56
N LYS A 29 -10.57 5.75 -23.72
CA LYS A 29 -9.18 5.27 -23.84
C LYS A 29 -8.15 6.38 -23.95
N ASP A 30 -8.55 7.50 -24.55
CA ASP A 30 -7.65 8.62 -24.86
C ASP A 30 -7.79 9.73 -23.81
N VAL A 31 -7.48 9.39 -22.56
CA VAL A 31 -7.52 10.31 -21.42
C VAL A 31 -6.24 10.16 -20.59
N LEU A 32 -5.73 11.27 -20.07
CA LEU A 32 -4.57 11.27 -19.19
C LEU A 32 -4.97 10.80 -17.77
N PRO A 33 -4.48 9.65 -17.27
CA PRO A 33 -4.93 9.13 -15.99
C PRO A 33 -4.32 9.87 -14.79
N MET A 34 -5.17 10.52 -13.99
CA MET A 34 -4.79 11.22 -12.75
C MET A 34 -5.69 10.86 -11.54
N TRP A 35 -6.18 9.61 -11.48
CA TRP A 35 -7.32 9.24 -10.63
C TRP A 35 -6.97 8.32 -9.44
N ILE A 36 -6.18 7.27 -9.66
CA ILE A 36 -5.82 6.30 -8.60
C ILE A 36 -4.48 6.65 -7.95
N ALA A 37 -4.39 6.41 -6.65
CA ALA A 37 -3.27 6.83 -5.81
C ALA A 37 -2.05 5.88 -5.89
N ASP A 38 -1.50 5.73 -7.09
CA ASP A 38 -0.13 5.26 -7.31
C ASP A 38 0.67 6.31 -8.13
N MET A 39 1.99 6.15 -8.20
CA MET A 39 2.90 7.16 -8.76
C MET A 39 3.43 6.75 -10.14
N GLU A 40 3.80 7.76 -10.93
CA GLU A 40 4.50 7.61 -12.22
C GLU A 40 6.03 7.60 -12.07
N PHE A 41 6.54 7.21 -10.89
CA PHE A 41 7.98 7.21 -10.57
C PHE A 41 8.48 5.79 -10.29
N ARG A 42 9.75 5.52 -10.63
CA ARG A 42 10.40 4.28 -10.18
C ARG A 42 10.47 4.24 -8.66
N SER A 43 10.27 3.04 -8.10
CA SER A 43 10.59 2.77 -6.71
C SER A 43 12.05 3.15 -6.40
N PRO A 44 12.37 3.58 -5.17
CA PRO A 44 13.74 3.92 -4.81
C PRO A 44 14.70 2.75 -5.05
N LYS A 45 15.92 3.04 -5.54
CA LYS A 45 16.97 2.03 -5.80
C LYS A 45 17.13 1.00 -4.67
N PRO A 46 17.16 1.38 -3.36
CA PRO A 46 17.27 0.39 -2.28
C PRO A 46 16.15 -0.66 -2.26
N VAL A 47 14.93 -0.29 -2.65
CA VAL A 47 13.79 -1.22 -2.73
C VAL A 47 13.94 -2.16 -3.91
N ILE A 48 14.28 -1.62 -5.09
CA ILE A 48 14.48 -2.41 -6.31
C ILE A 48 15.58 -3.46 -6.10
N GLU A 49 16.73 -3.06 -5.53
CA GLU A 49 17.85 -3.98 -5.30
C GLU A 49 17.54 -5.04 -4.24
N ALA A 50 16.76 -4.71 -3.20
CA ALA A 50 16.29 -5.70 -2.22
C ALA A 50 15.39 -6.75 -2.86
N ILE A 51 14.48 -6.34 -3.76
CA ILE A 51 13.59 -7.24 -4.49
C ILE A 51 14.39 -8.13 -5.45
N LYS A 52 15.33 -7.56 -6.23
CA LYS A 52 16.21 -8.33 -7.13
C LYS A 52 16.99 -9.39 -6.37
N LYS A 53 17.63 -9.01 -5.27
CA LYS A 53 18.38 -9.93 -4.42
C LYS A 53 17.50 -11.08 -3.87
N ALA A 54 16.26 -10.78 -3.49
CA ALA A 54 15.33 -11.80 -3.04
C ALA A 54 14.90 -12.74 -4.19
N ALA A 55 14.71 -12.22 -5.40
CA ALA A 55 14.44 -13.02 -6.59
C ALA A 55 15.64 -13.91 -6.97
N GLU A 56 16.86 -13.39 -6.92
CA GLU A 56 18.08 -14.15 -7.20
C GLU A 56 18.32 -15.32 -6.25
N HIS A 57 17.70 -15.32 -5.06
CA HIS A 57 17.78 -16.45 -4.13
C HIS A 57 17.21 -17.75 -4.71
N GLY A 58 16.21 -17.66 -5.60
CA GLY A 58 15.65 -18.81 -6.33
C GLY A 58 14.73 -19.76 -5.54
N ILE A 59 14.51 -19.53 -4.23
CA ILE A 59 13.59 -20.32 -3.39
C ILE A 59 12.53 -19.40 -2.79
N TYR A 60 11.25 -19.69 -3.04
CA TYR A 60 10.11 -18.83 -2.71
C TYR A 60 9.08 -19.50 -1.78
N GLY A 61 9.57 -20.26 -0.80
CA GLY A 61 8.72 -20.94 0.18
C GLY A 61 8.15 -20.01 1.25
N TYR A 62 7.60 -20.61 2.31
CA TYR A 62 7.06 -19.87 3.45
C TYR A 62 8.11 -18.95 4.08
N THR A 63 7.80 -17.65 4.11
CA THR A 63 8.70 -16.60 4.58
C THR A 63 8.32 -16.16 5.99
N SER A 64 9.26 -16.26 6.94
CA SER A 64 9.09 -15.74 8.29
C SER A 64 9.42 -14.23 8.36
N ARG A 65 9.00 -13.56 9.44
CA ARG A 65 9.28 -12.14 9.66
C ARG A 65 10.37 -11.99 10.74
N PRO A 66 11.61 -11.65 10.37
CA PRO A 66 12.70 -11.49 11.33
C PRO A 66 12.56 -10.19 12.13
N ASP A 67 13.30 -10.06 13.24
CA ASP A 67 13.26 -8.86 14.10
C ASP A 67 13.67 -7.58 13.39
N SER A 68 14.50 -7.68 12.34
CA SER A 68 14.87 -6.56 11.48
C SER A 68 13.67 -5.93 10.76
N TYR A 69 12.64 -6.72 10.43
CA TYR A 69 11.39 -6.21 9.85
C TYR A 69 10.69 -5.24 10.82
N TYR A 70 10.51 -5.66 12.07
CA TYR A 70 9.86 -4.84 13.09
C TYR A 70 10.71 -3.63 13.47
N LYS A 71 12.02 -3.82 13.59
CA LYS A 71 12.95 -2.72 13.89
C LYS A 71 12.88 -1.62 12.84
N ALA A 72 12.80 -1.98 11.55
CA ALA A 72 12.68 -0.98 10.48
C ALA A 72 11.44 -0.09 10.63
N ILE A 73 10.30 -0.68 11.03
CA ILE A 73 9.06 0.05 11.30
C ILE A 73 9.22 0.94 12.54
N ILE A 74 9.70 0.39 13.66
CA ILE A 74 9.88 1.11 14.93
C ILE A 74 10.79 2.33 14.73
N ASP A 75 11.96 2.12 14.12
CA ASP A 75 12.93 3.18 13.84
C ASP A 75 12.37 4.24 12.88
N TRP A 76 11.52 3.84 11.91
CA TRP A 76 10.86 4.78 11.01
C TRP A 76 9.89 5.68 11.77
N MET A 77 9.03 5.09 12.61
CA MET A 77 8.04 5.83 13.39
C MET A 77 8.68 6.80 14.37
N GLU A 78 9.76 6.38 15.05
CA GLU A 78 10.50 7.25 15.96
C GLU A 78 11.16 8.42 15.21
N ARG A 79 11.91 8.14 14.14
CA ARG A 79 12.65 9.21 13.42
C ARG A 79 11.74 10.19 12.68
N ARG A 80 10.61 9.72 12.12
CA ARG A 80 9.74 10.54 11.27
C ARG A 80 8.60 11.21 12.02
N HIS A 81 8.17 10.61 13.13
CA HIS A 81 6.97 11.02 13.84
C HIS A 81 7.21 11.21 15.35
N ASN A 82 8.46 11.03 15.83
CA ASN A 82 8.80 11.06 17.25
C ASN A 82 7.93 10.11 18.09
N TRP A 83 7.49 8.99 17.49
CA TRP A 83 6.59 8.04 18.11
C TRP A 83 7.29 6.70 18.38
N LYS A 84 7.44 6.37 19.67
CA LYS A 84 8.05 5.13 20.15
C LYS A 84 7.04 3.98 20.14
N VAL A 85 7.01 3.23 19.04
CA VAL A 85 6.17 2.02 18.87
C VAL A 85 6.87 0.80 19.48
N LYS A 86 6.10 -0.11 20.10
CA LYS A 86 6.60 -1.41 20.60
C LYS A 86 6.34 -2.52 19.58
N LYS A 87 7.22 -3.52 19.53
CA LYS A 87 7.10 -4.69 18.62
C LYS A 87 5.73 -5.36 18.75
N ASP A 88 5.25 -5.57 19.97
CA ASP A 88 3.99 -6.28 20.25
C ASP A 88 2.74 -5.47 19.88
N TRP A 89 2.89 -4.21 19.43
CA TRP A 89 1.79 -3.43 18.87
C TRP A 89 1.61 -3.67 17.36
N ILE A 90 2.55 -4.35 16.69
CA ILE A 90 2.60 -4.46 15.24
C ILE A 90 2.02 -5.80 14.79
N ALA A 91 0.86 -5.74 14.13
CA ALA A 91 0.28 -6.86 13.40
C ALA A 91 0.44 -6.65 11.88
N TYR A 92 0.71 -7.74 11.15
CA TYR A 92 0.82 -7.70 9.69
C TYR A 92 -0.55 -7.87 9.04
N SER A 93 -0.80 -7.09 7.99
CA SER A 93 -1.95 -7.23 7.09
C SER A 93 -1.48 -7.04 5.65
N LEU A 94 -2.16 -7.69 4.69
CA LEU A 94 -1.92 -7.51 3.26
C LEU A 94 -2.27 -6.10 2.77
N GLY A 95 -3.10 -5.36 3.51
CA GLY A 95 -3.48 -4.00 3.19
C GLY A 95 -4.29 -3.32 4.29
N VAL A 96 -4.40 -1.99 4.22
CA VAL A 96 -5.13 -1.19 5.21
C VAL A 96 -6.63 -1.49 5.18
N VAL A 97 -7.23 -1.62 3.99
CA VAL A 97 -8.67 -1.93 3.82
C VAL A 97 -9.02 -3.28 4.46
N SER A 98 -8.19 -4.32 4.23
CA SER A 98 -8.39 -5.63 4.86
C SER A 98 -8.23 -5.58 6.38
N ALA A 99 -7.26 -4.80 6.88
CA ALA A 99 -7.08 -4.58 8.32
C ALA A 99 -8.30 -3.90 8.93
N LEU A 100 -8.84 -2.85 8.29
CA LEU A 100 -10.04 -2.16 8.73
C LEU A 100 -11.26 -3.09 8.79
N SER A 101 -11.45 -3.96 7.79
CA SER A 101 -12.51 -4.98 7.81
C SER A 101 -12.40 -5.90 9.03
N LEU A 102 -11.19 -6.41 9.31
CA LEU A 102 -10.94 -7.29 10.46
C LEU A 102 -11.14 -6.56 11.79
N ILE A 103 -10.71 -5.31 11.89
CA ILE A 103 -10.92 -4.46 13.08
C ILE A 103 -12.42 -4.29 13.33
N ILE A 104 -13.21 -3.90 12.32
CA ILE A 104 -14.67 -3.75 12.48
C ILE A 104 -15.29 -5.06 12.96
N ARG A 105 -14.95 -6.20 12.34
CA ARG A 105 -15.48 -7.52 12.72
C ARG A 105 -15.04 -7.98 14.11
N ALA A 106 -13.90 -7.51 14.60
CA ALA A 106 -13.38 -7.86 15.92
C ALA A 106 -13.97 -6.98 17.04
N PHE A 107 -14.31 -5.72 16.74
CA PHE A 107 -14.71 -4.73 17.74
C PHE A 107 -16.18 -4.29 17.66
N CYS A 108 -16.93 -4.73 16.65
CA CYS A 108 -18.34 -4.41 16.47
C CYS A 108 -19.19 -5.67 16.31
N GLN A 109 -20.48 -5.56 16.64
CA GLN A 109 -21.51 -6.55 16.36
C GLN A 109 -22.40 -6.09 15.20
N PRO A 110 -23.11 -7.02 14.52
CA PRO A 110 -24.13 -6.64 13.55
C PRO A 110 -25.16 -5.66 14.17
N GLY A 111 -25.33 -4.50 13.55
CA GLY A 111 -26.21 -3.42 14.02
C GLY A 111 -25.49 -2.28 14.76
N ASP A 112 -24.24 -2.45 15.16
CA ASP A 112 -23.42 -1.36 15.69
C ASP A 112 -23.16 -0.29 14.61
N LYS A 113 -22.93 0.95 15.05
CA LYS A 113 -22.66 2.09 14.17
C LYS A 113 -21.20 2.51 14.26
N VAL A 114 -20.59 2.78 13.10
CA VAL A 114 -19.22 3.29 12.98
C VAL A 114 -19.26 4.71 12.43
N VAL A 115 -18.61 5.65 13.11
CA VAL A 115 -18.55 7.06 12.68
C VAL A 115 -17.44 7.24 11.64
N VAL A 116 -17.78 7.89 10.53
CA VAL A 116 -16.86 8.31 9.47
C VAL A 116 -17.10 9.76 9.10
N GLN A 117 -16.06 10.49 8.68
CA GLN A 117 -16.11 11.94 8.43
C GLN A 117 -15.96 12.24 6.94
N PRO A 118 -17.04 12.37 6.16
CA PRO A 118 -16.97 12.66 4.72
C PRO A 118 -16.55 14.13 4.43
N PRO A 119 -15.97 14.41 3.24
CA PRO A 119 -15.56 13.45 2.21
C PRO A 119 -14.31 12.66 2.65
N VAL A 120 -14.32 11.35 2.45
CA VAL A 120 -13.24 10.44 2.86
C VAL A 120 -13.07 9.32 1.83
N TYR A 121 -11.95 8.61 1.91
CA TYR A 121 -11.64 7.44 1.08
C TYR A 121 -12.81 6.44 1.06
N TYR A 122 -13.41 6.25 -0.12
CA TYR A 122 -14.69 5.56 -0.28
C TYR A 122 -14.76 4.14 0.33
N PRO A 123 -13.68 3.34 0.43
CA PRO A 123 -13.76 2.04 1.10
C PRO A 123 -14.15 2.12 2.56
N PHE A 124 -14.02 3.26 3.24
CA PHE A 124 -14.51 3.42 4.61
C PHE A 124 -16.00 3.06 4.72
N PHE A 125 -16.83 3.53 3.77
CA PHE A 125 -18.26 3.21 3.74
C PHE A 125 -18.51 1.75 3.34
N ARG A 126 -17.83 1.25 2.29
CA ARG A 126 -18.01 -0.13 1.79
C ARG A 126 -17.60 -1.23 2.78
N LEU A 127 -16.85 -0.90 3.81
CA LEU A 127 -16.43 -1.84 4.85
C LEU A 127 -17.42 -1.92 6.02
N ILE A 128 -18.30 -0.92 6.16
CA ILE A 128 -19.27 -0.79 7.25
C ILE A 128 -20.64 -1.32 6.81
N GLU A 129 -21.01 -1.11 5.55
CA GLU A 129 -22.19 -1.70 4.89
C GLU A 129 -22.12 -3.23 4.83
#